data_AF-A0A932X747-F1
#
_entry.id   AF-A0A932X747-F1
#
_cell.length_a   1.000
_cell.length_b   1.000
_cell.length_c   1.000
_cell.angle_alpha   90.00
_cell.angle_beta   90.00
_cell.angle_gamma   90.00
#
_symmetry.space_group_name_H-M   'P 1'
#
loop_
_entity.id
_entity.type
_entity.pdbx_description
1 polymer ?
#
loop_
_entity_poly.entity_id
_entity_poly.type
_entity_poly.pdbx_seq_one_letter_code
_entity_poly.pdbx_strand_id
1 'polypeptide(L)'
;MRRPGTARAVSPEPITRPKLLVVEGQDARHFLGALLGHLGLGGDIQITDAGGIDEWTVRLQGIRGATGFDQLQSLGLIRDAEAGSASAVQSVCAVLRRAGLPVPAAPFQAVDGPPRVGVFILPDCASAGMLETLCVQAVAADAAMPCVDAFIGCLQDRLADPPANLDKARVRAFLASRLRSHLLLGQAARAGYIPWDSPAFHPLKQFLRNL
;
A
#
# COMPACT_ATOMS: atom_id res chain seq x y z
N MET A 1 -5.56 31.70 -20.31
CA MET A 1 -5.25 30.48 -21.07
C MET A 1 -4.00 29.82 -20.48
N ARG A 2 -4.17 28.79 -19.65
CA ARG A 2 -3.04 27.98 -19.15
C ARG A 2 -2.63 27.01 -20.26
N ARG A 3 -1.34 26.98 -20.60
CA ARG A 3 -0.78 25.97 -21.52
C ARG A 3 -0.97 24.58 -20.90
N PRO A 4 -1.30 23.54 -21.69
CA PRO A 4 -1.24 22.18 -21.20
C PRO A 4 0.23 21.88 -20.86
N GLY A 5 0.50 21.60 -19.58
CA GLY A 5 1.80 21.10 -19.15
C GLY A 5 2.04 19.77 -19.84
N THR A 6 3.11 19.69 -20.62
CA THR A 6 3.61 18.42 -21.15
C THR A 6 3.90 17.51 -19.96
N ALA A 7 3.18 16.40 -19.85
CA ALA A 7 3.50 15.34 -18.90
C ALA A 7 4.95 14.92 -19.15
N ARG A 8 5.84 15.27 -18.23
CA ARG A 8 7.25 14.92 -18.31
C ARG A 8 7.33 13.40 -18.26
N ALA A 9 7.81 12.78 -19.33
CA ALA A 9 8.03 11.34 -19.38
C ALA A 9 9.00 10.97 -18.24
N VAL A 10 8.48 10.39 -17.17
CA VAL A 10 9.30 9.86 -16.08
C VAL A 10 9.81 8.52 -16.54
N SER A 11 11.12 8.44 -16.79
CA SER A 11 11.76 7.15 -17.06
C SER A 11 11.54 6.23 -15.86
N PRO A 12 11.07 4.99 -16.08
CA PRO A 12 10.83 4.05 -14.99
C PRO A 12 12.13 3.70 -14.25
N GLU A 13 12.03 3.49 -12.93
CA GLU A 13 13.15 3.08 -12.08
C GLU A 13 13.70 1.72 -12.54
N PRO A 14 15.03 1.52 -12.62
CA PRO A 14 15.60 0.22 -12.97
C PRO A 14 15.15 -0.89 -12.02
N ILE A 15 14.83 -2.05 -12.59
CA ILE A 15 14.44 -3.26 -11.87
C ILE A 15 15.71 -4.09 -11.65
N THR A 16 16.07 -4.28 -10.39
CA THR A 16 17.35 -4.87 -9.96
C THR A 16 17.17 -6.17 -9.18
N ARG A 17 15.92 -6.55 -8.90
CA ARG A 17 15.55 -7.75 -8.14
C ARG A 17 14.58 -8.61 -8.94
N PRO A 18 14.50 -9.93 -8.68
CA PRO A 18 13.62 -10.83 -9.41
C PRO A 18 12.13 -10.52 -9.21
N LYS A 19 11.76 -9.83 -8.13
CA LYS A 19 10.37 -9.48 -7.83
C LYS A 19 10.23 -7.97 -7.61
N LEU A 20 9.14 -7.39 -8.08
CA LEU A 20 8.83 -5.97 -7.95
C LEU A 20 7.47 -5.81 -7.28
N LEU A 21 7.40 -4.96 -6.27
CA LEU A 21 6.19 -4.55 -5.57
C LEU A 21 5.94 -3.06 -5.84
N VAL A 22 4.83 -2.75 -6.50
CA VAL A 22 4.38 -1.38 -6.79
C VAL A 22 3.28 -1.02 -5.80
N VAL A 23 3.43 0.13 -5.13
CA VAL A 23 2.51 0.55 -4.06
C VAL A 23 2.07 2.00 -4.25
N GLU A 24 0.87 2.34 -3.78
CA GLU A 24 0.35 3.71 -3.83
C GLU A 24 0.87 4.53 -2.64
N GLY A 25 1.80 5.46 -2.90
CA GLY A 25 2.26 6.46 -1.94
C GLY A 25 3.50 6.08 -1.12
N GLN A 26 4.20 7.13 -0.68
CA GLN A 26 5.45 7.01 0.07
C GLN A 26 5.29 6.35 1.45
N ASP A 27 4.17 6.59 2.13
CA ASP A 27 3.89 5.98 3.44
C ASP A 27 3.75 4.45 3.30
N ALA A 28 3.02 3.99 2.27
CA ALA A 28 2.92 2.57 1.95
C ALA A 28 4.27 1.97 1.58
N ARG A 29 5.09 2.67 0.77
CA ARG A 29 6.45 2.22 0.43
C ARG A 29 7.31 1.99 1.66
N HIS A 30 7.32 2.92 2.61
CA HIS A 30 8.14 2.79 3.81
C HIS A 30 7.62 1.69 4.74
N PHE A 31 6.30 1.60 4.91
CA PHE A 31 5.66 0.58 5.74
C PHE A 31 5.87 -0.83 5.20
N LEU A 32 5.57 -1.05 3.92
CA LEU A 32 5.74 -2.35 3.26
C LEU A 32 7.21 -2.72 3.15
N GLY A 33 8.11 -1.74 2.97
CA GLY A 33 9.55 -1.97 3.08
C GLY A 33 9.98 -2.49 4.47
N ALA A 34 9.37 -1.97 5.54
CA ALA A 34 9.61 -2.48 6.90
C ALA A 34 9.07 -3.91 7.08
N LEU A 35 7.88 -4.19 6.56
CA LEU A 35 7.28 -5.54 6.58
C LEU A 35 8.10 -6.55 5.77
N LEU A 36 8.56 -6.18 4.57
CA LEU A 36 9.46 -7.01 3.76
C LEU A 36 10.76 -7.33 4.50
N GLY A 37 11.33 -6.35 5.21
CA GLY A 37 12.50 -6.55 6.07
C GLY A 37 12.21 -7.55 7.20
N HIS A 38 11.08 -7.38 7.90
CA HIS A 38 10.63 -8.30 8.95
C HIS A 38 10.39 -9.73 8.44
N LEU A 39 9.90 -9.88 7.21
CA LEU A 39 9.66 -11.18 6.58
C LEU A 39 10.92 -11.81 5.95
N GLY A 40 12.05 -11.10 5.92
CA GLY A 40 13.27 -11.57 5.25
C GLY A 40 13.19 -11.53 3.72
N LEU A 41 12.25 -10.79 3.13
CA LEU A 41 11.98 -10.75 1.69
C LEU A 41 12.65 -9.56 0.96
N GLY A 42 13.32 -8.66 1.68
CA GLY A 42 13.94 -7.46 1.09
C GLY A 42 15.12 -7.71 0.14
N GLY A 43 15.68 -8.92 0.15
CA GLY A 43 16.68 -9.36 -0.84
C GLY A 43 16.06 -9.62 -2.22
N ASP A 44 14.86 -10.18 -2.25
CA ASP A 44 14.22 -10.68 -3.47
C ASP A 44 13.18 -9.72 -4.04
N ILE A 45 12.56 -8.88 -3.19
CA ILE A 45 11.48 -7.98 -3.57
C ILE A 45 11.96 -6.53 -3.56
N GLN A 46 11.99 -5.91 -4.73
CA GLN A 46 12.17 -4.46 -4.89
C GLN A 46 10.82 -3.78 -4.67
N ILE A 47 10.79 -2.67 -3.95
CA ILE A 47 9.57 -1.88 -3.76
C ILE A 47 9.71 -0.49 -4.38
N THR A 48 8.73 -0.09 -5.17
CA THR A 48 8.67 1.24 -5.78
C THR A 48 7.33 1.92 -5.51
N ASP A 49 7.37 3.25 -5.42
CA ASP A 49 6.18 4.08 -5.25
C ASP A 49 5.63 4.42 -6.64
N ALA A 50 4.34 4.16 -6.84
CA ALA A 50 3.64 4.53 -8.06
C ALA A 50 3.10 5.97 -8.04
N GLY A 51 3.24 6.69 -6.92
CA GLY A 51 2.67 8.02 -6.74
C GLY A 51 1.15 7.96 -6.55
N GLY A 52 0.46 9.07 -6.79
CA GLY A 52 -1.00 9.14 -6.73
C GLY A 52 -1.69 8.44 -7.92
N ILE A 53 -3.03 8.46 -7.96
CA ILE A 53 -3.84 7.74 -8.97
C ILE A 53 -3.46 8.05 -10.43
N ASP A 54 -3.13 9.30 -10.75
CA ASP A 54 -2.73 9.72 -12.10
C ASP A 54 -1.33 9.18 -12.46
N GLU A 55 -0.42 9.19 -11.49
CA GLU A 55 0.97 8.73 -11.65
C GLU A 55 1.05 7.20 -11.71
N TRP A 56 0.16 6.51 -10.98
CA TRP A 56 0.01 5.06 -10.98
C TRP A 56 -0.21 4.51 -12.38
N THR A 57 -1.15 5.13 -13.12
CA THR A 57 -1.46 4.71 -14.49
C THR A 57 -0.27 4.90 -15.42
N VAL A 58 0.38 6.06 -15.36
CA VAL A 58 1.53 6.39 -16.22
C VAL A 58 2.72 5.46 -15.94
N ARG A 59 3.05 5.23 -14.67
CA ARG A 59 4.18 4.39 -14.26
C ARG A 59 3.98 2.92 -14.64
N LEU A 60 2.78 2.39 -14.44
CA LEU A 60 2.49 1.01 -14.83
C LEU A 60 2.45 0.82 -16.35
N GLN A 61 1.99 1.80 -17.12
CA GLN A 61 2.09 1.75 -18.58
C GLN A 61 3.56 1.77 -19.06
N GLY A 62 4.42 2.53 -18.37
CA GLY A 62 5.85 2.61 -18.68
C GLY A 62 6.68 1.45 -18.15
N ILE A 63 6.13 0.57 -17.28
CA ILE A 63 6.92 -0.41 -16.52
C ILE A 63 7.68 -1.41 -17.40
N ARG A 64 7.11 -1.76 -18.57
CA ARG A 64 7.73 -2.66 -19.53
C ARG A 64 8.98 -2.08 -20.18
N GLY A 65 9.11 -0.74 -20.17
CA GLY A 65 10.30 -0.03 -20.64
C GLY A 65 11.40 0.09 -19.58
N ALA A 66 11.18 -0.40 -18.35
CA ALA A 66 12.18 -0.37 -17.30
C ALA A 66 13.36 -1.30 -17.62
N THR A 67 14.58 -0.81 -17.43
CA THR A 67 15.76 -1.67 -17.48
C THR A 67 15.61 -2.82 -16.48
N GLY A 68 15.80 -4.06 -16.94
CA GLY A 68 15.64 -5.26 -16.10
C GLY A 68 14.23 -5.87 -16.09
N PHE A 69 13.24 -5.25 -16.76
CA PHE A 69 11.88 -5.80 -16.81
C PHE A 69 11.83 -7.22 -17.40
N ASP A 70 12.63 -7.52 -18.42
CA ASP A 70 12.66 -8.85 -19.05
C ASP A 70 13.16 -9.96 -18.11
N GLN A 71 13.84 -9.61 -17.01
CA GLN A 71 14.31 -10.55 -15.98
C GLN A 71 13.33 -10.64 -14.79
N LEU A 72 12.27 -9.83 -14.79
CA LEU A 72 11.29 -9.81 -13.72
C LEU A 72 10.51 -11.12 -13.69
N GLN A 73 10.56 -11.81 -12.56
CA GLN A 73 9.83 -13.05 -12.35
C GLN A 73 8.40 -12.77 -11.90
N SER A 74 8.21 -11.76 -11.04
CA SER A 74 6.89 -11.46 -10.47
C SER A 74 6.69 -9.98 -10.17
N LEU A 75 5.48 -9.50 -10.45
CA LEU A 75 5.01 -8.14 -10.24
C LEU A 75 3.82 -8.14 -9.27
N GLY A 76 4.00 -7.51 -8.12
CA GLY A 76 2.97 -7.30 -7.12
C GLY A 76 2.46 -5.87 -7.16
N LEU A 77 1.15 -5.69 -7.03
CA LEU A 77 0.52 -4.38 -6.92
C LEU A 77 -0.27 -4.32 -5.61
N ILE A 78 0.01 -3.34 -4.76
CA ILE A 78 -0.77 -3.05 -3.56
C ILE A 78 -1.41 -1.68 -3.68
N ARG A 79 -2.72 -1.62 -3.42
CA ARG A 79 -3.51 -0.39 -3.50
C ARG A 79 -4.57 -0.33 -2.40
N ASP A 80 -4.91 0.87 -1.95
CA ASP A 80 -6.05 1.11 -1.05
C ASP A 80 -7.39 0.84 -1.76
N ALA A 81 -8.37 0.25 -1.05
CA ALA A 81 -9.75 0.17 -1.52
C ALA A 81 -10.48 1.51 -1.42
N GLU A 82 -10.02 2.42 -0.56
CA GLU A 82 -10.72 3.63 -0.14
C GLU A 82 -12.19 3.31 0.22
N ALA A 83 -13.13 3.71 -0.64
CA ALA A 83 -14.57 3.53 -0.45
C ALA A 83 -15.13 2.21 -1.00
N GLY A 84 -14.35 1.40 -1.74
CA GLY A 84 -14.85 0.14 -2.29
C GLY A 84 -13.78 -0.73 -2.97
N SER A 85 -13.72 -2.00 -2.56
CA SER A 85 -12.80 -2.97 -3.15
C SER A 85 -13.06 -3.18 -4.65
N ALA A 86 -14.32 -3.26 -5.08
CA ALA A 86 -14.66 -3.53 -6.48
C ALA A 86 -14.14 -2.46 -7.47
N SER A 87 -14.23 -1.17 -7.13
CA SER A 87 -13.73 -0.09 -7.99
C SER A 87 -12.20 -0.05 -8.03
N ALA A 88 -11.52 -0.29 -6.90
CA ALA A 88 -10.08 -0.40 -6.84
C ALA A 88 -9.56 -1.55 -7.73
N VAL A 89 -10.23 -2.69 -7.72
CA VAL A 89 -9.92 -3.85 -8.57
C VAL A 89 -10.12 -3.52 -10.05
N GLN A 90 -11.25 -2.93 -10.41
CA GLN A 90 -11.50 -2.54 -11.80
C GLN A 90 -10.45 -1.55 -12.31
N SER A 91 -10.04 -0.59 -11.47
CA SER A 91 -9.00 0.38 -11.78
C SER A 91 -7.65 -0.31 -12.05
N VAL A 92 -7.21 -1.18 -11.15
CA VAL A 92 -5.95 -1.93 -11.32
C VAL A 92 -6.00 -2.83 -12.56
N CYS A 93 -7.09 -3.57 -12.77
CA CYS A 93 -7.25 -4.42 -13.95
C CYS A 93 -7.25 -3.60 -15.25
N ALA A 94 -7.85 -2.42 -15.28
CA ALA A 94 -7.82 -1.54 -16.44
C ALA A 94 -6.40 -1.07 -16.77
N VAL A 95 -5.60 -0.74 -15.74
CA VAL A 95 -4.20 -0.33 -15.93
C VAL A 95 -3.34 -1.49 -16.41
N LEU A 96 -3.48 -2.69 -15.83
CA LEU A 96 -2.77 -3.90 -16.29
C LEU A 96 -3.07 -4.23 -17.75
N ARG A 97 -4.35 -4.16 -18.17
CA ARG A 97 -4.75 -4.35 -19.57
C ARG A 97 -4.05 -3.36 -20.50
N ARG A 98 -4.04 -2.07 -20.13
CA ARG A 98 -3.39 -1.02 -20.93
C ARG A 98 -1.88 -1.17 -21.01
N ALA A 99 -1.26 -1.71 -19.96
CA ALA A 99 0.17 -2.03 -19.94
C ALA A 99 0.52 -3.34 -20.69
N GLY A 100 -0.49 -4.11 -21.13
CA GLY A 100 -0.28 -5.42 -21.75
C GLY A 100 0.31 -6.45 -20.78
N LEU A 101 -0.07 -6.36 -19.50
CA LEU A 101 0.35 -7.28 -18.43
C LEU A 101 -0.78 -8.28 -18.12
N PRO A 102 -0.46 -9.46 -17.55
CA PRO A 102 -1.45 -10.39 -17.05
C PRO A 102 -2.44 -9.72 -16.07
N VAL A 103 -3.73 -10.05 -16.20
CA VAL A 103 -4.83 -9.42 -15.45
C VAL A 103 -5.52 -10.47 -14.59
N PRO A 104 -5.46 -10.36 -13.26
CA PRO A 104 -6.18 -11.25 -12.35
C PRO A 104 -7.69 -11.24 -12.57
N ALA A 105 -8.30 -12.42 -12.50
CA ALA A 105 -9.76 -12.58 -12.55
C ALA A 105 -10.42 -12.11 -11.25
N ALA A 106 -9.70 -12.18 -10.13
CA ALA A 106 -10.14 -11.69 -8.83
C ALA A 106 -8.93 -11.14 -8.01
N PRO A 107 -9.19 -10.31 -7.00
CA PRO A 107 -8.17 -9.90 -6.02
C PRO A 107 -7.52 -11.11 -5.36
N PHE A 108 -6.27 -10.99 -4.91
CA PHE A 108 -5.51 -12.06 -4.26
C PHE A 108 -5.15 -13.26 -5.17
N GLN A 109 -5.58 -13.26 -6.43
CA GLN A 109 -5.14 -14.25 -7.41
C GLN A 109 -3.91 -13.73 -8.15
N ALA A 110 -2.87 -14.56 -8.22
CA ALA A 110 -1.77 -14.34 -9.13
C ALA A 110 -2.10 -14.95 -10.49
N VAL A 111 -1.75 -14.27 -11.57
CA VAL A 111 -1.83 -14.81 -12.93
C VAL A 111 -0.43 -15.11 -13.41
N ASP A 112 -0.21 -16.34 -13.83
CA ASP A 112 1.06 -16.76 -14.40
C ASP A 112 1.28 -16.10 -15.76
N GLY A 113 2.54 -15.76 -16.02
CA GLY A 113 2.96 -15.08 -17.24
C GLY A 113 4.39 -14.55 -17.10
N PRO A 114 4.94 -13.91 -18.13
CA PRO A 114 6.19 -13.16 -18.03
C PRO A 114 5.90 -11.64 -17.85
N PRO A 115 5.95 -11.08 -16.62
CA PRO A 115 6.09 -11.71 -15.31
C PRO A 115 4.76 -12.25 -14.76
N ARG A 116 4.81 -13.05 -13.68
CA ARG A 116 3.63 -13.40 -12.89
C ARG A 116 3.09 -12.14 -12.24
N VAL A 117 1.78 -11.90 -12.27
CA VAL A 117 1.18 -10.67 -11.72
C VAL A 117 0.24 -10.99 -10.57
N GLY A 118 0.45 -10.36 -9.42
CA GLY A 118 -0.43 -10.43 -8.26
C GLY A 118 -0.97 -9.05 -7.86
N VAL A 119 -2.24 -8.98 -7.47
CA VAL A 119 -2.88 -7.74 -6.99
C VAL A 119 -3.44 -7.96 -5.59
N PHE A 120 -3.14 -7.02 -4.71
CA PHE A 120 -3.67 -6.98 -3.35
C PHE A 120 -4.33 -5.63 -3.10
N ILE A 121 -5.60 -5.67 -2.72
CA ILE A 121 -6.37 -4.48 -2.36
C ILE A 121 -6.49 -4.44 -0.84
N LEU A 122 -6.05 -3.36 -0.20
CA LEU A 122 -6.12 -3.21 1.24
C LEU A 122 -7.57 -3.06 1.72
N PRO A 123 -7.87 -3.49 2.96
CA PRO A 123 -6.96 -4.15 3.91
C PRO A 123 -6.78 -5.65 3.64
N ASP A 124 -7.75 -6.31 2.98
CA ASP A 124 -7.92 -7.77 2.98
C ASP A 124 -8.47 -8.34 1.65
N CYS A 125 -8.43 -7.56 0.56
CA CYS A 125 -8.99 -7.86 -0.75
C CYS A 125 -10.52 -7.97 -0.83
N ALA A 126 -11.25 -7.71 0.25
CA ALA A 126 -12.72 -7.85 0.31
C ALA A 126 -13.39 -6.57 0.80
N SER A 127 -12.90 -6.03 1.91
CA SER A 127 -13.43 -4.87 2.62
C SER A 127 -12.99 -3.56 1.98
N ALA A 128 -13.76 -2.50 2.22
CA ALA A 128 -13.29 -1.14 2.02
C ALA A 128 -12.22 -0.79 3.06
N GLY A 129 -11.40 0.22 2.75
CA GLY A 129 -10.34 0.67 3.64
C GLY A 129 -8.99 0.79 2.95
N MET A 130 -7.97 0.91 3.79
CA MET A 130 -6.65 1.37 3.40
C MET A 130 -5.60 0.84 4.36
N LEU A 131 -4.33 1.18 4.13
CA LEU A 131 -3.24 0.75 4.99
C LEU A 131 -3.49 1.12 6.47
N GLU A 132 -4.01 2.31 6.74
CA GLU A 132 -4.32 2.76 8.09
C GLU A 132 -5.47 1.97 8.72
N THR A 133 -6.48 1.54 7.94
CA THR A 133 -7.53 0.61 8.41
C THR A 133 -6.90 -0.70 8.90
N LEU A 134 -5.98 -1.26 8.11
CA LEU A 134 -5.25 -2.47 8.48
C LEU A 134 -4.40 -2.27 9.75
N CYS A 135 -3.78 -1.10 9.90
CA CYS A 135 -3.01 -0.76 11.10
C CYS A 135 -3.91 -0.62 12.34
N VAL A 136 -5.06 0.04 12.23
CA VAL A 136 -6.04 0.17 13.33
C VAL A 136 -6.53 -1.21 13.76
N GLN A 137 -6.89 -2.08 12.81
CA GLN A 137 -7.26 -3.47 13.10
C GLN A 137 -6.13 -4.21 13.83
N ALA A 138 -4.87 -3.99 13.41
CA ALA A 138 -3.73 -4.68 14.00
C ALA A 138 -3.47 -4.28 15.46
N VAL A 139 -3.77 -3.04 15.82
CA VAL A 139 -3.53 -2.48 17.18
C VAL A 139 -4.80 -2.38 18.02
N ALA A 140 -5.93 -2.93 17.57
CA ALA A 140 -7.23 -2.76 18.22
C ALA A 140 -7.25 -3.18 19.70
N ALA A 141 -6.41 -4.16 20.09
CA ALA A 141 -6.28 -4.64 21.47
C ALA A 141 -5.23 -3.88 22.31
N ASP A 142 -4.57 -2.86 21.75
CA ASP A 142 -3.56 -2.09 22.47
C ASP A 142 -4.20 -1.23 23.58
N ALA A 143 -3.51 -1.14 24.72
CA ALA A 143 -4.01 -0.40 25.89
C ALA A 143 -4.24 1.10 25.62
N ALA A 144 -3.61 1.69 24.60
CA ALA A 144 -3.84 3.07 24.22
C ALA A 144 -5.12 3.30 23.39
N MET A 145 -5.70 2.26 22.78
CA MET A 145 -6.83 2.41 21.87
C MET A 145 -8.08 3.06 22.49
N PRO A 146 -8.48 2.75 23.75
CA PRO A 146 -9.56 3.47 24.40
C PRO A 146 -9.33 4.99 24.48
N CYS A 147 -8.09 5.42 24.72
CA CYS A 147 -7.73 6.84 24.73
C CYS A 147 -7.77 7.46 23.33
N VAL A 148 -7.32 6.71 22.32
CA VAL A 148 -7.38 7.13 20.91
C VAL A 148 -8.82 7.35 20.47
N ASP A 149 -9.70 6.38 20.71
CA ASP A 149 -11.09 6.46 20.31
C ASP A 149 -11.84 7.58 21.05
N ALA A 150 -11.58 7.76 22.35
CA ALA A 150 -12.14 8.87 23.11
C ALA A 150 -11.68 10.24 22.58
N PHE A 151 -10.40 10.36 22.21
CA PHE A 151 -9.86 11.59 21.61
C PHE A 151 -10.51 11.88 20.26
N ILE A 152 -10.58 10.90 19.37
CA ILE A 152 -11.20 11.05 18.05
C ILE A 152 -12.69 11.41 18.18
N GLY A 153 -13.43 10.71 19.05
CA GLY A 153 -14.84 11.03 19.32
C GLY A 153 -15.03 12.47 19.82
N CYS A 154 -14.19 12.91 20.77
CA CYS A 154 -14.22 14.28 21.28
C CYS A 154 -13.99 15.33 20.16
N LEU A 155 -13.08 15.05 19.22
CA LEU A 155 -12.84 15.95 18.08
C LEU A 155 -14.03 15.98 17.12
N GLN A 156 -14.66 14.83 16.85
CA GLN A 156 -15.84 14.74 15.99
C GLN A 156 -17.01 15.55 16.54
N ASP A 157 -17.17 15.59 17.86
CA ASP A 157 -18.27 16.32 18.51
C ASP A 157 -18.02 17.84 18.59
N ARG A 158 -16.76 18.28 18.60
CA ARG A 158 -16.40 19.68 18.92
C ARG A 158 -15.91 20.49 17.74
N LEU A 159 -15.32 19.86 16.73
CA LEU A 159 -14.78 20.56 15.57
C LEU A 159 -15.84 20.67 14.50
N ALA A 160 -15.95 21.85 13.87
CA ALA A 160 -16.76 22.03 12.67
C ALA A 160 -16.22 21.15 11.51
N ASP A 161 -14.90 21.04 11.43
CA ASP A 161 -14.17 20.26 10.42
C ASP A 161 -13.27 19.21 11.10
N PRO A 162 -13.85 18.08 11.57
CA PRO A 162 -13.05 16.99 12.14
C PRO A 162 -12.21 16.28 11.07
N PRO A 163 -11.26 15.41 11.46
CA PRO A 163 -10.46 14.67 10.51
C PRO A 163 -11.32 13.89 9.50
N ALA A 164 -11.16 14.19 8.21
CA ALA A 164 -11.96 13.58 7.15
C ALA A 164 -11.74 12.06 7.03
N ASN A 165 -10.55 11.58 7.42
CA ASN A 165 -10.22 10.16 7.44
C ASN A 165 -9.89 9.72 8.87
N LEU A 166 -10.84 9.02 9.50
CA LEU A 166 -10.75 8.63 10.90
C LEU A 166 -9.67 7.57 11.13
N ASP A 167 -9.42 6.66 10.19
CA ASP A 167 -8.37 5.64 10.36
C ASP A 167 -6.98 6.26 10.31
N LYS A 168 -6.75 7.23 9.41
CA LYS A 168 -5.53 8.05 9.42
C LYS A 168 -5.36 8.77 10.75
N ALA A 169 -6.43 9.39 11.25
CA ALA A 169 -6.39 10.11 12.52
C ALA A 169 -6.11 9.17 13.71
N ARG A 170 -6.75 7.98 13.75
CA ARG A 170 -6.53 6.96 14.78
C ARG A 170 -5.10 6.45 14.77
N VAL A 171 -4.52 6.12 13.60
CA VAL A 171 -3.12 5.70 13.51
C VAL A 171 -2.20 6.80 14.03
N ARG A 172 -2.42 8.06 13.65
CA ARG A 172 -1.60 9.19 14.14
C ARG A 172 -1.71 9.38 15.65
N ALA A 173 -2.92 9.32 16.20
CA ALA A 173 -3.15 9.41 17.64
C ALA A 173 -2.54 8.22 18.41
N PHE A 174 -2.66 7.02 17.86
CA PHE A 174 -1.99 5.83 18.39
C PHE A 174 -0.47 6.01 18.42
N LEU A 175 0.14 6.47 17.33
CA LEU A 175 1.58 6.73 17.29
C LEU A 175 1.99 7.83 18.28
N ALA A 176 1.16 8.85 18.48
CA ALA A 176 1.41 9.90 19.46
C ALA A 176 1.45 9.39 20.91
N SER A 177 0.82 8.25 21.21
CA SER A 177 0.90 7.60 22.54
C SER A 177 2.25 6.92 22.82
N ARG A 178 3.11 6.76 21.82
CA ARG A 178 4.38 6.04 21.93
C ARG A 178 5.51 6.95 22.40
N LEU A 179 6.54 6.35 23.01
CA LEU A 179 7.73 7.06 23.48
C LEU A 179 8.36 7.95 22.38
N ARG A 180 8.34 7.48 21.14
CA ARG A 180 8.74 8.27 19.96
C ARG A 180 7.51 8.68 19.16
N SER A 181 6.79 9.67 19.68
CA SER A 181 5.52 10.16 19.12
C SER A 181 5.63 10.85 17.76
N HIS A 182 6.83 11.28 17.37
CA HIS A 182 7.10 11.98 16.12
C HIS A 182 7.24 11.05 14.90
N LEU A 183 7.27 9.73 15.09
CA LEU A 183 7.53 8.80 13.99
C LEU A 183 6.34 8.75 13.02
N LEU A 184 6.66 8.81 11.73
CA LEU A 184 5.69 8.51 10.67
C LEU A 184 5.41 7.01 10.62
N LEU A 185 4.29 6.59 10.01
CA LEU A 185 3.84 5.20 10.01
C LEU A 185 4.92 4.20 9.55
N GLY A 186 5.60 4.48 8.43
CA GLY A 186 6.69 3.63 7.95
C GLY A 186 7.92 3.60 8.88
N GLN A 187 8.18 4.68 9.62
CA GLN A 187 9.26 4.72 10.62
C GLN A 187 8.86 3.97 11.89
N ALA A 188 7.61 4.12 12.33
CA ALA A 188 7.02 3.40 13.45
C ALA A 188 7.00 1.89 13.21
N ALA A 189 6.72 1.48 11.97
CA ALA A 189 6.81 0.09 11.50
C ALA A 189 8.22 -0.49 11.67
N ARG A 190 9.27 0.25 11.30
CA ARG A 190 10.68 -0.16 11.54
C ARG A 190 11.07 -0.12 13.01
N ALA A 191 10.46 0.79 13.78
CA ALA A 191 10.69 0.96 15.20
C ALA A 191 10.01 -0.11 16.07
N GLY A 192 9.25 -1.05 15.49
CA GLY A 192 8.56 -2.12 16.21
C GLY A 192 7.26 -1.69 16.88
N TYR A 193 6.69 -0.54 16.51
CA TYR A 193 5.39 -0.09 17.06
C TYR A 193 4.19 -0.73 16.39
N ILE A 194 4.40 -1.37 15.24
CA ILE A 194 3.37 -2.10 14.51
C ILE A 194 3.51 -3.59 14.85
N PRO A 195 2.46 -4.23 15.42
CA PRO A 195 2.52 -5.62 15.85
C PRO A 195 2.39 -6.55 14.65
N TRP A 196 3.51 -6.92 14.04
CA TRP A 196 3.49 -7.77 12.85
C TRP A 196 2.81 -9.12 13.08
N ASP A 197 2.83 -9.64 14.30
CA ASP A 197 2.18 -10.92 14.65
C ASP A 197 0.65 -10.82 14.76
N SER A 198 0.08 -9.62 14.63
CA SER A 198 -1.37 -9.45 14.57
C SER A 198 -1.96 -10.23 13.40
N PRO A 199 -3.04 -11.01 13.63
CA PRO A 199 -3.74 -11.76 12.57
C PRO A 199 -4.23 -10.87 11.42
N ALA A 200 -4.45 -9.58 11.67
CA ALA A 200 -4.83 -8.60 10.64
C ALA A 200 -3.85 -8.63 9.45
N PHE A 201 -2.55 -8.80 9.69
CA PHE A 201 -1.54 -8.84 8.62
C PHE A 201 -1.46 -10.19 7.88
N HIS A 202 -2.21 -11.22 8.28
CA HIS A 202 -2.08 -12.55 7.69
C HIS A 202 -2.31 -12.57 6.16
N PRO A 203 -3.39 -11.97 5.62
CA PRO A 203 -3.61 -11.95 4.17
C PRO A 203 -2.47 -11.23 3.43
N LEU A 204 -2.04 -10.07 3.93
CA LEU A 204 -0.97 -9.30 3.32
C LEU A 204 0.38 -10.06 3.36
N LYS A 205 0.72 -10.69 4.49
CA LYS A 205 1.93 -11.52 4.62
C LYS A 205 1.90 -12.72 3.67
N GLN A 206 0.74 -13.37 3.52
CA GLN A 206 0.57 -14.48 2.58
C GLN A 206 0.76 -14.01 1.14
N PHE A 207 0.17 -12.87 0.76
CA PHE A 207 0.37 -12.27 -0.56
C PHE A 207 1.85 -12.01 -0.85
N LEU A 208 2.57 -11.36 0.07
CA LEU A 208 3.99 -11.01 -0.12
C LEU A 208 4.90 -12.24 -0.23
N ARG A 209 4.60 -13.33 0.51
CA ARG A 209 5.36 -14.58 0.41
C ARG A 209 5.09 -15.35 -0.89
N ASN A 210 3.88 -15.21 -1.41
CA ASN A 210 3.43 -15.87 -2.63
C ASN A 210 3.71 -15.05 -3.89
N LEU A 211 4.24 -13.83 -3.75
CA LEU A 211 4.77 -13.05 -4.84
C LEU A 211 6.07 -13.67 -5.34
#